data_AF-A0A8J4BVW5-F1
#
_entry.id   AF-A0A8J4BVW5-F1
#
_cell.length_a   1.000
_cell.length_b   1.000
_cell.length_c   1.000
_cell.angle_alpha   90.00
_cell.angle_beta   90.00
_cell.angle_gamma   90.00
#
_symmetry.space_group_name_H-M   'P 1'
#
loop_
_entity.id
_entity.type
_entity.pdbx_description
1 polymer ?
#
loop_
_entity_poly.entity_id
_entity_poly.type
_entity_poly.pdbx_seq_one_letter_code
_entity_poly.pdbx_strand_id
1 'polypeptide(L)'
;MGNQARPGSRQVPVTATTAAAVAAPARAVTIAAAAVAAAEPCNLAAARLQLVGAGYYVSLIGNAVDAVATCFTSQPGLLPPGHAANRVLRDGPHHHITLVTPLEMTELREQYGMGPQEVYDIVVATAGPTGGAWVPIGLGRARAEPGDEALFVVIGWPAGRAARAALRLPRDQHFHITLGFQAQVSGMAHGSGTDPWVSGSVQLSINWSYDLR
;
A
#
# COMPACT_ATOMS: atom_id res chain seq x y z
N MET A 1 -32.03 56.87 17.57
CA MET A 1 -32.65 55.67 16.99
C MET A 1 -31.52 54.87 16.35
N GLY A 2 -31.10 53.66 16.70
CA GLY A 2 -31.45 52.67 17.72
C GLY A 2 -30.60 51.45 17.35
N ASN A 3 -29.36 51.38 17.82
CA ASN A 3 -28.41 50.33 17.47
C ASN A 3 -28.71 49.08 18.31
N GLN A 4 -29.26 48.03 17.71
CA GLN A 4 -29.46 46.74 18.36
C GLN A 4 -28.15 45.91 18.33
N ALA A 5 -27.59 45.68 19.51
CA ALA A 5 -26.48 44.75 19.72
C ALA A 5 -26.95 43.30 19.59
N ARG A 6 -26.23 42.49 18.81
CA ARG A 6 -26.46 41.04 18.70
C ARG A 6 -25.88 40.31 19.93
N PRO A 7 -26.58 39.31 20.49
CA PRO A 7 -26.07 38.51 21.60
C PRO A 7 -25.00 37.53 21.12
N GLY A 8 -23.88 37.48 21.85
CA GLY A 8 -22.75 36.62 21.58
C GLY A 8 -23.08 35.13 21.75
N SER A 9 -22.66 34.32 20.80
CA SER A 9 -22.72 32.87 20.85
C SER A 9 -21.68 32.34 21.85
N ARG A 10 -22.16 31.66 22.88
CA ARG A 10 -21.33 30.97 23.88
C ARG A 10 -20.81 29.66 23.26
N GLN A 11 -19.52 29.61 22.94
CA GLN A 11 -18.89 28.35 22.54
C GLN A 11 -18.75 27.44 23.76
N VAL A 12 -19.33 26.24 23.66
CA VAL A 12 -19.17 25.17 24.65
C VAL A 12 -17.91 24.38 24.28
N PRO A 13 -16.96 24.16 25.20
CA PRO A 13 -15.78 23.36 24.93
C PRO A 13 -16.17 21.90 24.72
N VAL A 14 -15.84 21.35 23.55
CA VAL A 14 -15.96 19.92 23.25
C VAL A 14 -14.68 19.25 23.75
N THR A 15 -14.77 18.51 24.84
CA THR A 15 -13.69 17.63 25.33
C THR A 15 -13.62 16.38 24.46
N ALA A 16 -12.59 16.29 23.61
CA ALA A 16 -12.31 15.08 22.85
C ALA A 16 -11.65 14.03 23.76
N THR A 17 -12.41 13.01 24.14
CA THR A 17 -11.89 11.82 24.83
C THR A 17 -11.16 10.94 23.83
N THR A 18 -9.83 10.93 23.86
CA THR A 18 -9.00 9.97 23.12
C THR A 18 -8.89 8.68 23.94
N ALA A 19 -9.61 7.64 23.52
CA ALA A 19 -9.42 6.30 24.05
C ALA A 19 -8.12 5.73 23.48
N ALA A 20 -7.08 5.62 24.32
CA ALA A 20 -5.86 4.93 23.96
C ALA A 20 -6.12 3.42 23.89
N ALA A 21 -6.23 2.88 22.68
CA ALA A 21 -6.28 1.44 22.47
C ALA A 21 -4.92 0.83 22.85
N VAL A 22 -4.92 0.01 23.91
CA VAL A 22 -3.73 -0.76 24.31
C VAL A 22 -3.57 -1.91 23.32
N ALA A 23 -2.64 -1.76 22.37
CA ALA A 23 -2.33 -2.79 21.37
C ALA A 23 -1.73 -4.02 22.06
N ALA A 24 -2.36 -5.19 21.88
CA ALA A 24 -1.81 -6.46 22.33
C ALA A 24 -0.49 -6.75 21.60
N PRO A 25 0.51 -7.38 22.26
CA PRO A 25 1.78 -7.70 21.62
C PRO A 25 1.56 -8.73 20.50
N ALA A 26 1.88 -8.34 19.27
CA ALA A 26 1.83 -9.22 18.12
C ALA A 26 2.83 -10.37 18.30
N ARG A 27 2.36 -11.62 18.23
CA ARG A 27 3.24 -12.79 18.18
C ARG A 27 4.04 -12.75 16.88
N ALA A 28 5.37 -12.78 16.99
CA ALA A 28 6.26 -12.88 15.85
C ALA A 28 6.07 -14.22 15.14
N VAL A 29 5.49 -14.19 13.94
CA VAL A 29 5.54 -15.30 12.99
C VAL A 29 6.85 -15.16 12.23
N THR A 30 7.81 -16.05 12.49
CA THR A 30 9.05 -16.13 11.73
C THR A 30 8.72 -16.63 10.34
N ILE A 31 8.78 -15.75 9.34
CA ILE A 31 8.60 -16.14 7.94
C ILE A 31 9.99 -16.41 7.39
N ALA A 32 10.20 -17.66 6.97
CA ALA A 32 11.51 -18.21 6.66
C ALA A 32 12.21 -17.44 5.54
N ALA A 33 13.47 -17.06 5.76
CA ALA A 33 14.39 -16.53 4.75
C ALA A 33 14.46 -17.37 3.46
N ALA A 34 14.07 -18.65 3.53
CA ALA A 34 13.94 -19.56 2.41
C ALA A 34 12.98 -19.05 1.30
N ALA A 35 11.90 -18.34 1.64
CA ALA A 35 10.96 -17.82 0.64
C ALA A 35 11.56 -16.67 -0.18
N VAL A 36 12.45 -15.87 0.44
CA VAL A 36 13.19 -14.80 -0.24
C VAL A 36 14.28 -15.39 -1.13
N ALA A 37 14.98 -16.43 -0.66
CA ALA A 37 16.01 -17.12 -1.44
C ALA A 37 15.43 -17.87 -2.66
N ALA A 38 14.21 -18.40 -2.56
CA ALA A 38 13.52 -19.07 -3.67
C ALA A 38 13.02 -18.13 -4.78
N ALA A 39 13.10 -16.80 -4.57
CA ALA A 39 12.65 -15.81 -5.54
C ALA A 39 13.71 -15.46 -6.62
N GLU A 40 14.93 -15.98 -6.55
CA GLU A 40 15.94 -15.80 -7.61
C GLU A 40 15.82 -16.82 -8.76
N PRO A 41 15.96 -16.41 -10.05
CA PRO A 41 15.92 -15.07 -10.61
C PRO A 41 14.62 -14.90 -11.41
N CYS A 42 13.53 -14.44 -10.77
CA CYS A 42 12.43 -13.89 -11.55
C CYS A 42 13.01 -12.76 -12.42
N ASN A 43 12.84 -12.83 -13.74
CA ASN A 43 13.34 -11.81 -14.66
C ASN A 43 12.64 -10.47 -14.37
N LEU A 44 13.25 -9.65 -13.51
CA LEU A 44 12.71 -8.38 -13.04
C LEU A 44 12.50 -7.37 -14.19
N ALA A 45 13.12 -7.58 -15.35
CA ALA A 45 12.94 -6.74 -16.53
C ALA A 45 11.53 -6.81 -17.14
N ALA A 46 10.69 -7.75 -16.71
CA ALA A 46 9.30 -7.86 -17.17
C ALA A 46 8.30 -7.02 -16.36
N ALA A 47 8.79 -6.13 -15.48
CA ALA A 47 7.98 -5.10 -14.83
C ALA A 47 7.94 -3.81 -15.66
N ARG A 48 6.84 -3.06 -15.57
CA ARG A 48 6.72 -1.71 -16.13
C ARG A 48 5.88 -0.82 -15.24
N LEU A 49 6.19 0.46 -15.25
CA LEU A 49 5.34 1.49 -14.64
C LEU A 49 4.12 1.73 -15.51
N GLN A 50 2.99 2.04 -14.88
CA GLN A 50 1.75 2.34 -15.59
C GLN A 50 0.89 3.33 -14.78
N LEU A 51 0.23 4.25 -15.51
CA LEU A 51 -0.93 4.97 -15.01
C LEU A 51 -2.16 4.05 -15.02
N VAL A 52 -2.77 3.86 -13.87
CA VAL A 52 -3.89 2.92 -13.70
C VAL A 52 -5.17 3.69 -13.37
N GLY A 53 -6.31 3.13 -13.78
CA GLY A 53 -7.63 3.73 -13.54
C GLY A 53 -7.75 5.12 -14.17
N ALA A 54 -7.43 5.29 -15.45
CA ALA A 54 -7.44 6.61 -16.10
C ALA A 54 -6.57 7.69 -15.41
N GLY A 55 -5.51 7.26 -14.70
CA GLY A 55 -4.57 8.16 -14.04
C GLY A 55 -4.87 8.45 -12.56
N TYR A 56 -5.73 7.66 -11.92
CA TYR A 56 -5.95 7.77 -10.48
C TYR A 56 -4.73 7.39 -9.65
N TYR A 57 -3.82 6.57 -10.16
CA TYR A 57 -2.62 6.17 -9.43
C TYR A 57 -1.51 5.66 -10.36
N VAL A 58 -0.28 5.59 -9.83
CA VAL A 58 0.89 5.04 -10.52
C VAL A 58 1.31 3.75 -9.83
N SER A 59 1.46 2.69 -10.62
CA SER A 59 1.88 1.37 -10.11
C SER A 59 2.92 0.71 -11.00
N LEU A 60 3.72 -0.17 -10.39
CA LEU A 60 4.52 -1.16 -11.09
C LEU A 60 3.70 -2.43 -11.30
N ILE A 61 3.63 -2.90 -12.55
CA ILE A 61 2.90 -4.11 -12.92
C ILE A 61 3.73 -4.98 -13.86
N GLY A 62 3.23 -6.18 -14.17
CA GLY A 62 3.78 -7.06 -15.21
C GLY A 62 4.26 -8.40 -14.67
N ASN A 63 4.77 -9.25 -15.56
CA ASN A 63 5.04 -10.65 -15.26
C ASN A 63 6.04 -10.84 -14.12
N ALA A 64 6.97 -9.90 -13.91
CA ALA A 64 7.89 -9.96 -12.78
C ALA A 64 7.18 -9.80 -11.43
N VAL A 65 6.22 -8.88 -11.34
CA VAL A 65 5.40 -8.66 -10.14
C VAL A 65 4.50 -9.87 -9.87
N ASP A 66 3.85 -10.37 -10.93
CA ASP A 66 3.00 -11.56 -10.85
C ASP A 66 3.80 -12.81 -10.46
N ALA A 67 5.02 -12.97 -10.99
CA ALA A 67 5.90 -14.10 -10.68
C ALA A 67 6.30 -14.10 -9.19
N VAL A 68 6.72 -12.95 -8.65
CA VAL A 68 7.03 -12.84 -7.22
C VAL A 68 5.80 -13.20 -6.39
N ALA A 69 4.63 -12.65 -6.70
CA ALA A 69 3.42 -13.00 -5.97
C ALA A 69 3.08 -14.49 -6.04
N THR A 70 3.23 -15.10 -7.22
CA THR A 70 3.02 -16.54 -7.45
C THR A 70 3.98 -17.41 -6.64
N CYS A 71 5.25 -17.01 -6.52
CA CYS A 71 6.23 -17.70 -5.67
C CYS A 71 5.80 -17.74 -4.20
N PHE A 72 5.09 -16.72 -3.70
CA PHE A 72 4.56 -16.73 -2.35
C PHE A 72 3.21 -17.48 -2.28
N THR A 73 2.26 -17.21 -3.18
CA THR A 73 0.92 -17.83 -3.11
C THR A 73 0.92 -19.34 -3.37
N SER A 74 1.93 -19.87 -4.07
CA SER A 74 2.09 -21.31 -4.28
C SER A 74 2.65 -22.07 -3.07
N GLN A 75 3.14 -21.39 -2.04
CA GLN A 75 3.67 -22.04 -0.84
C GLN A 75 2.54 -22.60 0.03
N PRO A 76 2.53 -23.92 0.30
CA PRO A 76 1.49 -24.54 1.13
C PRO A 76 1.41 -23.92 2.52
N GLY A 77 0.19 -23.57 2.95
CA GLY A 77 -0.06 -23.01 4.29
C GLY A 77 0.30 -21.54 4.47
N LEU A 78 0.86 -20.88 3.45
CA LEU A 78 1.24 -19.47 3.54
C LEU A 78 0.01 -18.54 3.56
N LEU A 79 -0.94 -18.78 2.66
CA LEU A 79 -2.21 -18.08 2.60
C LEU A 79 -3.31 -18.96 3.18
N PRO A 80 -4.19 -18.43 4.04
CA PRO A 80 -5.39 -19.15 4.41
C PRO A 80 -6.31 -19.35 3.19
N PRO A 81 -7.17 -20.39 3.20
CA PRO A 81 -8.09 -20.66 2.11
C PRO A 81 -9.00 -19.46 1.80
N GLY A 82 -9.16 -19.16 0.51
CA GLY A 82 -10.02 -18.07 0.04
C GLY A 82 -9.33 -16.71 -0.07
N HIS A 83 -8.23 -16.46 0.66
CA HIS A 83 -7.58 -15.14 0.66
C HIS A 83 -7.15 -14.67 -0.74
N ALA A 84 -6.51 -15.56 -1.51
CA ALA A 84 -6.08 -15.25 -2.87
C ALA A 84 -7.27 -14.96 -3.81
N ALA A 85 -8.36 -15.73 -3.68
CA ALA A 85 -9.57 -15.54 -4.47
C ALA A 85 -10.24 -14.20 -4.15
N ASN A 86 -10.28 -13.80 -2.86
CA ASN A 86 -10.79 -12.50 -2.44
C ASN A 86 -9.97 -11.34 -3.04
N ARG A 87 -8.64 -11.47 -3.14
CA ARG A 87 -7.81 -10.48 -3.83
C ARG A 87 -8.17 -10.39 -5.30
N VAL A 88 -8.30 -11.51 -5.99
CA VAL A 88 -8.66 -11.51 -7.42
C VAL A 88 -10.04 -10.88 -7.65
N LEU A 89 -11.01 -11.16 -6.78
CA LEU A 89 -12.34 -10.54 -6.86
C LEU A 89 -12.30 -9.02 -6.69
N ARG A 90 -11.41 -8.50 -5.83
CA ARG A 90 -11.29 -7.06 -5.53
C ARG A 90 -10.43 -6.32 -6.55
N ASP A 91 -9.23 -6.82 -6.80
CA ASP A 91 -8.17 -6.10 -7.52
C ASP A 91 -7.98 -6.63 -8.96
N GLY A 92 -8.66 -7.71 -9.33
CA GLY A 92 -8.45 -8.40 -10.60
C GLY A 92 -7.30 -9.41 -10.58
N PRO A 93 -7.01 -10.06 -11.72
CA PRO A 93 -6.07 -11.18 -11.78
C PRO A 93 -4.61 -10.76 -11.53
N HIS A 94 -4.23 -9.56 -11.98
CA HIS A 94 -2.85 -9.10 -11.92
C HIS A 94 -2.50 -8.46 -10.57
N HIS A 95 -1.28 -8.72 -10.13
CA HIS A 95 -0.67 -8.05 -9.00
C HIS A 95 -0.02 -6.74 -9.42
N HIS A 96 0.13 -5.83 -8.47
CA HIS A 96 0.78 -4.55 -8.67
C HIS A 96 1.50 -4.10 -7.40
N ILE A 97 2.46 -3.19 -7.56
CA ILE A 97 3.08 -2.43 -6.47
C ILE A 97 2.70 -0.97 -6.65
N THR A 98 1.92 -0.42 -5.72
CA THR A 98 1.49 0.98 -5.80
C THR A 98 2.64 1.91 -5.40
N LEU A 99 2.99 2.84 -6.31
CA LEU A 99 4.02 3.85 -6.08
C LEU A 99 3.43 5.16 -5.58
N VAL A 100 2.31 5.58 -6.21
CA VAL A 100 1.58 6.80 -5.86
C VAL A 100 0.11 6.44 -5.73
N THR A 101 -0.47 6.64 -4.56
CA THR A 101 -1.87 6.26 -4.27
C THR A 101 -2.89 7.26 -4.82
N PRO A 102 -4.19 6.91 -4.91
CA PRO A 102 -5.23 7.86 -5.31
C PRO A 102 -5.33 9.11 -4.44
N LEU A 103 -5.14 8.96 -3.13
CA LEU A 103 -5.11 10.09 -2.20
C LEU A 103 -3.94 11.01 -2.52
N GLU A 104 -2.75 10.45 -2.72
CA GLU A 104 -1.56 11.23 -3.08
C GLU A 104 -1.69 11.89 -4.46
N MET A 105 -2.42 11.29 -5.40
CA MET A 105 -2.76 11.96 -6.66
C MET A 105 -3.68 13.14 -6.51
N THR A 106 -4.64 13.05 -5.59
CA THR A 106 -5.48 14.19 -5.24
C THR A 106 -4.64 15.31 -4.63
N GLU A 107 -3.76 14.98 -3.68
CA GLU A 107 -2.87 15.94 -3.01
C GLU A 107 -1.87 16.60 -3.97
N LEU A 108 -1.24 15.83 -4.85
CA LEU A 108 -0.29 16.36 -5.82
C LEU A 108 -0.95 17.36 -6.78
N ARG A 109 -2.17 17.06 -7.22
CA ARG A 109 -2.98 17.97 -8.03
C ARG A 109 -3.37 19.23 -7.27
N GLU A 110 -3.88 19.08 -6.05
CA GLU A 110 -4.42 20.22 -5.27
C GLU A 110 -3.33 21.14 -4.72
N GLN A 111 -2.19 20.59 -4.29
CA GLN A 111 -1.12 21.36 -3.65
C GLN A 111 -0.10 21.89 -4.66
N TYR A 112 0.19 21.13 -5.73
CA TYR A 112 1.26 21.46 -6.67
C TYR A 112 0.77 21.70 -8.10
N GLY A 113 -0.53 21.51 -8.38
CA GLY A 113 -1.07 21.66 -9.73
C GLY A 113 -0.64 20.56 -10.69
N MET A 114 -0.08 19.45 -10.19
CA MET A 114 0.46 18.38 -11.04
C MET A 114 -0.65 17.49 -11.61
N GLY A 115 -0.63 17.32 -12.93
CA GLY A 115 -1.53 16.38 -13.62
C GLY A 115 -1.02 14.93 -13.60
N PRO A 116 -1.88 13.91 -13.84
CA PRO A 116 -1.45 12.51 -13.82
C PRO A 116 -0.29 12.17 -14.76
N GLN A 117 -0.26 12.76 -15.97
CA GLN A 117 0.80 12.52 -16.93
C GLN A 117 2.14 13.10 -16.45
N GLU A 118 2.14 14.31 -15.90
CA GLU A 118 3.33 14.96 -15.36
C GLU A 118 3.93 14.13 -14.21
N VAL A 119 3.08 13.63 -13.30
CA VAL A 119 3.50 12.73 -12.23
C VAL A 119 4.16 11.47 -12.81
N TYR A 120 3.51 10.83 -13.79
CA TYR A 120 4.05 9.65 -14.44
C TYR A 120 5.40 9.92 -15.10
N ASP A 121 5.55 11.05 -15.77
CA ASP A 121 6.80 11.43 -16.44
C ASP A 121 7.93 11.64 -15.43
N ILE A 122 7.67 12.29 -14.29
CA ILE A 122 8.63 12.43 -13.18
C ILE A 122 9.04 11.05 -12.64
N VAL A 123 8.07 10.16 -12.45
CA VAL A 123 8.31 8.81 -11.96
C VAL A 123 9.18 8.03 -12.95
N VAL A 124 8.84 8.03 -14.25
CA VAL A 124 9.60 7.32 -15.28
C VAL A 124 11.00 7.91 -15.44
N ALA A 125 11.15 9.23 -15.38
CA ALA A 125 12.46 9.88 -15.43
C ALA A 125 13.36 9.47 -14.25
N THR A 126 12.76 9.19 -13.09
CA THR A 126 13.52 8.87 -11.86
C THR A 126 13.78 7.37 -11.70
N ALA A 127 12.75 6.54 -11.91
CA ALA A 127 12.83 5.09 -11.69
C ALA A 127 13.14 4.29 -12.97
N GLY A 128 13.10 4.93 -14.14
CA GLY A 128 13.15 4.27 -15.44
C GLY A 128 11.81 3.59 -15.78
N PRO A 129 11.53 3.30 -17.06
CA PRO A 129 10.23 2.75 -17.50
C PRO A 129 9.91 1.36 -16.92
N THR A 130 10.94 0.60 -16.54
CA THR A 130 10.81 -0.71 -15.89
C THR A 130 10.72 -0.62 -14.37
N GLY A 131 10.78 0.58 -13.80
CA GLY A 131 10.83 0.82 -12.36
C GLY A 131 12.18 0.52 -11.71
N GLY A 132 13.20 0.06 -12.46
CA GLY A 132 14.52 -0.24 -11.90
C GLY A 132 14.53 -1.48 -11.01
N ALA A 133 15.57 -1.61 -10.17
CA ALA A 133 15.74 -2.77 -9.31
C ALA A 133 14.84 -2.72 -8.07
N TRP A 134 14.21 -3.85 -7.76
CA TRP A 134 13.44 -4.09 -6.56
C TRP A 134 13.59 -5.54 -6.11
N VAL A 135 13.40 -5.81 -4.83
CA VAL A 135 13.62 -7.14 -4.25
C VAL A 135 12.54 -7.46 -3.20
N PRO A 136 11.96 -8.67 -3.19
CA PRO A 136 11.10 -9.09 -2.09
C PRO A 136 11.93 -9.19 -0.80
N ILE A 137 11.47 -8.52 0.25
CA ILE A 137 12.13 -8.48 1.56
C ILE A 137 11.54 -9.54 2.50
N GLY A 138 10.23 -9.76 2.43
CA GLY A 138 9.55 -10.67 3.34
C GLY A 138 8.04 -10.55 3.21
N LEU A 139 7.32 -11.19 4.13
CA LEU A 139 5.87 -11.11 4.20
C LEU A 139 5.43 -10.19 5.32
N GLY A 140 4.41 -9.40 5.02
CA GLY A 140 3.71 -8.57 5.98
C GLY A 140 2.25 -8.99 6.11
N ARG A 141 1.67 -8.57 7.22
CA ARG A 141 0.27 -8.77 7.56
C ARG A 141 -0.27 -7.48 8.14
N ALA A 142 -1.43 -7.06 7.68
CA ALA A 142 -2.18 -5.92 8.22
C ALA A 142 -3.54 -6.41 8.71
N ARG A 143 -4.00 -5.87 9.84
CA ARG A 143 -5.33 -6.12 10.39
C ARG A 143 -5.91 -4.79 10.85
N ALA A 144 -7.17 -4.52 10.52
CA ALA A 144 -7.87 -3.34 10.98
C ALA A 144 -8.89 -3.71 12.08
N GLU A 145 -9.72 -4.71 11.82
CA GLU A 145 -10.79 -5.18 12.72
C GLU A 145 -10.84 -6.72 12.77
N PRO A 146 -11.56 -7.34 13.72
CA PRO A 146 -11.81 -8.78 13.70
C PRO A 146 -12.46 -9.22 12.39
N GLY A 147 -11.79 -10.11 11.66
CA GLY A 147 -12.24 -10.56 10.35
C GLY A 147 -11.63 -9.79 9.17
N ASP A 148 -10.89 -8.72 9.43
CA ASP A 148 -10.21 -7.94 8.41
C ASP A 148 -8.69 -8.16 8.47
N GLU A 149 -8.15 -8.76 7.41
CA GLU A 149 -6.74 -9.08 7.30
C GLU A 149 -6.31 -9.01 5.85
N ALA A 150 -5.15 -8.39 5.61
CA ALA A 150 -4.43 -8.43 4.36
C ALA A 150 -3.07 -9.10 4.55
N LEU A 151 -2.69 -9.98 3.62
CA LEU A 151 -1.36 -10.57 3.50
C LEU A 151 -0.66 -10.00 2.28
N PHE A 152 0.61 -9.63 2.42
CA PHE A 152 1.37 -8.98 1.35
C PHE A 152 2.86 -9.33 1.41
N VAL A 153 3.54 -9.23 0.27
CA VAL A 153 5.01 -9.28 0.20
C VAL A 153 5.52 -7.86 0.34
N VAL A 154 6.40 -7.59 1.30
CA VAL A 154 7.11 -6.30 1.43
C VAL A 154 8.23 -6.26 0.41
N ILE A 155 8.36 -5.15 -0.29
CA ILE A 155 9.32 -4.93 -1.36
C ILE A 155 10.31 -3.84 -0.98
N GLY A 156 11.59 -4.13 -1.17
CA GLY A 156 12.66 -3.14 -1.18
C GLY A 156 12.76 -2.55 -2.58
N TRP A 157 12.45 -1.26 -2.73
CA TRP A 157 12.45 -0.61 -4.04
C TRP A 157 13.13 0.76 -3.98
N PRO A 158 14.47 0.82 -4.09
CA PRO A 158 15.21 2.08 -4.01
C PRO A 158 14.79 3.12 -5.05
N ALA A 159 14.59 2.69 -6.31
CA ALA A 159 14.12 3.55 -7.39
C ALA A 159 12.71 4.12 -7.12
N GLY A 160 11.81 3.31 -6.54
CA GLY A 160 10.50 3.78 -6.08
C GLY A 160 10.61 4.85 -4.99
N ARG A 161 11.52 4.68 -4.01
CA ARG A 161 11.77 5.72 -2.98
C ARG A 161 12.28 7.02 -3.61
N ALA A 162 13.22 6.92 -4.54
CA ALA A 162 13.76 8.08 -5.26
C ALA A 162 12.65 8.82 -6.04
N ALA A 163 11.78 8.09 -6.75
CA ALA A 163 10.66 8.66 -7.47
C ALA A 163 9.66 9.37 -6.53
N ARG A 164 9.34 8.79 -5.37
CA ARG A 164 8.50 9.44 -4.36
C ARG A 164 9.12 10.72 -3.80
N ALA A 165 10.44 10.71 -3.56
CA ALA A 165 11.17 11.90 -3.13
C ALA A 165 11.14 13.00 -4.20
N ALA A 166 11.28 12.64 -5.49
CA ALA A 166 11.17 13.59 -6.60
C ALA A 166 9.79 14.24 -6.68
N LEU A 167 8.73 13.51 -6.34
CA LEU A 167 7.36 14.02 -6.22
C LEU A 167 7.08 14.79 -4.91
N ARG A 168 8.05 14.90 -4.00
CA ARG A 168 7.88 15.54 -2.67
C ARG A 168 6.76 14.92 -1.83
N LEU A 169 6.51 13.62 -1.99
CA LEU A 169 5.52 12.91 -1.19
C LEU A 169 6.07 12.76 0.24
N PRO A 170 5.44 13.35 1.27
CA PRO A 170 6.02 13.44 2.61
C PRO A 170 5.87 12.15 3.42
N ARG A 171 5.04 11.21 2.95
CA ARG A 171 4.73 9.97 3.67
C ARG A 171 5.75 8.90 3.33
N ASP A 172 6.37 8.36 4.37
CA ASP A 172 7.07 7.09 4.27
C ASP A 172 6.08 5.99 3.96
N GLN A 173 6.22 5.40 2.77
CA GLN A 173 5.41 4.28 2.32
C GLN A 173 6.28 3.04 2.14
N HIS A 174 5.76 1.91 2.59
CA HIS A 174 6.32 0.61 2.27
C HIS A 174 5.71 0.10 0.97
N PHE A 175 6.56 -0.33 0.05
CA PHE A 175 6.13 -0.99 -1.17
C PHE A 175 5.75 -2.42 -0.87
N HIS A 176 4.65 -2.88 -1.45
CA HIS A 176 4.19 -4.24 -1.22
C HIS A 176 3.40 -4.78 -2.41
N ILE A 177 3.34 -6.11 -2.50
CA ILE A 177 2.47 -6.85 -3.40
C ILE A 177 1.41 -7.55 -2.56
N THR A 178 0.15 -7.18 -2.73
CA THR A 178 -0.92 -7.82 -1.97
C THR A 178 -1.20 -9.21 -2.50
N LEU A 179 -1.22 -10.19 -1.59
CA LEU A 179 -1.42 -11.61 -1.88
C LEU A 179 -2.87 -12.05 -1.67
N GLY A 180 -3.54 -11.51 -0.65
CA GLY A 180 -4.85 -12.01 -0.24
C GLY A 180 -5.53 -11.23 0.89
N PHE A 181 -6.85 -11.39 1.01
CA PHE A 181 -7.69 -10.78 2.05
C PHE A 181 -8.57 -11.80 2.78
N GLN A 182 -8.74 -11.66 4.09
CA GLN A 182 -9.62 -12.54 4.86
C GLN A 182 -11.09 -12.35 4.51
N ALA A 183 -11.60 -11.13 4.56
CA ALA A 183 -12.97 -10.85 4.17
C ALA A 183 -13.08 -10.78 2.65
N GLN A 184 -14.17 -11.36 2.13
CA GLN A 184 -14.65 -10.97 0.81
C GLN A 184 -15.08 -9.51 0.94
N VAL A 185 -14.38 -8.59 0.28
CA VAL A 185 -14.78 -7.18 0.25
C VAL A 185 -16.10 -7.11 -0.52
N SER A 186 -17.22 -7.30 0.18
CA SER A 186 -18.56 -7.25 -0.40
C SER A 186 -18.87 -5.80 -0.75
N GLY A 187 -18.69 -5.42 -2.01
CA GLY A 187 -19.38 -4.27 -2.59
C GLY A 187 -18.69 -2.91 -2.53
N MET A 188 -17.45 -2.77 -2.06
CA MET A 188 -16.69 -1.53 -2.26
C MET A 188 -15.88 -1.59 -3.56
N ALA A 189 -16.57 -1.47 -4.69
CA ALA A 189 -15.95 -1.08 -5.94
C ALA A 189 -15.27 0.29 -5.72
N HIS A 190 -13.98 0.37 -6.08
CA HIS A 190 -12.99 1.48 -6.06
C HIS A 190 -13.44 2.97 -6.14
N GLY A 191 -14.51 3.42 -5.48
CA GLY A 191 -15.12 4.73 -5.77
C GLY A 191 -15.41 5.68 -4.59
N SER A 192 -15.32 5.26 -3.32
CA SER A 192 -15.81 6.09 -2.19
C SER A 192 -14.74 6.86 -1.40
N GLY A 193 -13.47 6.83 -1.80
CA GLY A 193 -12.45 7.74 -1.26
C GLY A 193 -12.01 7.54 0.19
N THR A 194 -12.57 6.57 0.92
CA THR A 194 -12.11 6.19 2.27
C THR A 194 -11.63 4.76 2.24
N ASP A 195 -10.44 4.53 1.69
CA ASP A 195 -9.76 3.25 1.84
C ASP A 195 -9.23 3.18 3.30
N PRO A 196 -9.81 2.34 4.18
CA PRO A 196 -9.40 2.28 5.59
C PRO A 196 -7.94 1.85 5.75
N TRP A 197 -7.35 1.23 4.72
CA TRP A 197 -5.97 0.78 4.71
C TRP A 197 -4.94 1.90 4.50
N VAL A 198 -5.36 3.07 4.04
CA VAL A 198 -4.44 4.20 3.76
C VAL A 198 -4.26 5.11 4.98
N SER A 199 -5.19 5.11 5.94
CA SER A 199 -5.19 6.02 7.09
C SER A 199 -5.22 5.33 8.46
N GLY A 200 -5.51 4.04 8.53
CA GLY A 200 -5.41 3.26 9.76
C GLY A 200 -3.96 3.00 10.14
N SER A 201 -3.65 3.05 11.42
CA SER A 201 -2.37 2.60 12.00
C SER A 201 -2.19 1.11 11.69
N VAL A 202 -1.67 0.79 10.51
CA VAL A 202 -1.33 -0.60 10.17
C VAL A 202 -0.23 -0.99 11.14
N GLN A 203 -0.55 -1.91 12.06
CA GLN A 203 0.46 -2.57 12.87
C GLN A 203 1.23 -3.52 11.94
N LEU A 204 2.15 -2.94 11.17
CA LEU A 204 3.14 -3.63 10.37
C LEU A 204 4.03 -4.41 11.33
N SER A 205 3.63 -5.63 11.63
CA SER A 205 4.49 -6.59 12.30
C SER A 205 5.45 -7.12 11.25
N ILE A 206 6.45 -6.31 10.89
CA ILE A 206 7.56 -6.79 10.08
C ILE A 206 8.51 -7.51 11.04
N ASN A 207 8.44 -8.84 11.06
CA ASN A 207 9.40 -9.63 11.81
C ASN A 207 10.72 -9.64 11.04
N TRP A 208 11.59 -8.67 11.33
CA TRP A 208 12.96 -8.69 10.85
C TRP A 208 13.76 -9.66 11.71
N SER A 209 14.03 -10.86 11.22
CA SER A 209 15.11 -11.68 11.75
C SER A 209 16.20 -11.76 10.69
N TYR A 210 17.21 -10.91 10.81
CA TYR A 210 18.46 -11.08 10.09
C TYR A 210 19.35 -12.02 10.90
N ASP A 211 19.59 -13.24 10.40
CA ASP A 211 20.72 -14.05 10.85
C ASP A 211 21.92 -13.61 9.99
N LEU A 212 22.66 -12.61 10.46
CA LEU A 212 23.94 -12.21 9.85
C LEU A 212 24.97 -13.26 10.28
N ARG A 213 25.13 -14.31 9.47
CA ARG A 213 26.28 -15.22 9.55
C ARG A 213 27.29 -14.89 8.48
#